data_AF-A0A968VQX4-F1
#
_entry.id   AF-A0A968VQX4-F1
#
_cell.length_a   1.000
_cell.length_b   1.000
_cell.length_c   1.000
_cell.angle_alpha   90.00
_cell.angle_beta   90.00
_cell.angle_gamma   90.00
#
_symmetry.space_group_name_H-M   'P 1'
#
loop_
_entity.id
_entity.type
_entity.pdbx_description
1 polymer ?
#
loop_
_entity_poly.entity_id
_entity_poly.type
_entity_poly.pdbx_seq_one_letter_code
_entity_poly.pdbx_strand_id
1 'polypeptide(L)'
;MSDEYTYPPLKRKTKTRQSWDSRRIRALREFMGLTQREMADELEVRQQTISEWETGLHTPHRSTQKTLSMVAERVGFAYESGERPAEEITSNDQQRDTGQATRNRVY
;
A
#
# COMPACT_ATOMS: atom_id res chain seq x y z
N MET A 1 44.62 -23.18 -14.13
CA MET A 1 44.17 -22.83 -15.49
C MET A 1 43.10 -23.83 -15.84
N SER A 2 41.80 -23.56 -15.82
CA SER A 2 41.05 -22.32 -15.70
C SER A 2 39.70 -22.78 -15.15
N ASP A 3 39.41 -22.52 -13.88
CA ASP A 3 38.06 -22.76 -13.39
C ASP A 3 37.19 -21.64 -13.96
N GLU A 4 36.65 -21.92 -15.14
CA GLU A 4 35.54 -21.25 -15.78
C GLU A 4 34.41 -21.16 -14.75
N TYR A 5 34.35 -20.05 -14.02
CA TYR A 5 33.28 -19.76 -13.10
C TYR A 5 32.02 -19.47 -13.91
N THR A 6 31.38 -20.54 -14.41
CA THR A 6 30.02 -20.49 -14.91
C THR A 6 29.13 -20.21 -13.72
N TYR A 7 28.79 -18.94 -13.49
CA TYR A 7 27.78 -18.53 -12.52
C TYR A 7 26.46 -19.23 -12.90
N PRO A 8 25.93 -20.16 -12.09
CA PRO A 8 24.62 -20.73 -12.37
C PRO A 8 23.57 -19.62 -12.23
N PRO A 9 22.62 -19.49 -13.20
CA PRO A 9 21.59 -18.46 -13.14
C PRO A 9 20.75 -18.68 -11.88
N LEU A 10 20.75 -17.69 -10.98
CA LEU A 10 20.03 -17.75 -9.72
C LEU A 10 18.53 -17.97 -9.99
N LYS A 11 18.09 -19.21 -9.78
CA LYS A 11 16.69 -19.64 -9.84
C LYS A 11 15.87 -18.77 -8.89
N ARG A 12 14.96 -17.96 -9.43
CA ARG A 12 14.06 -17.11 -8.65
C ARG A 12 13.19 -17.99 -7.76
N LYS A 13 13.45 -17.97 -6.46
CA LYS A 13 12.63 -18.65 -5.46
C LYS A 13 11.27 -17.94 -5.41
N THR A 14 10.22 -18.61 -5.85
CA THR A 14 8.82 -18.24 -5.57
C THR A 14 8.61 -18.21 -4.07
N LYS A 15 8.70 -17.02 -3.47
CA LYS A 15 8.49 -16.81 -2.04
C LYS A 15 7.03 -16.45 -1.81
N THR A 16 6.34 -17.32 -1.08
CA THR A 16 4.94 -17.21 -0.71
C THR A 16 4.71 -16.11 0.34
N ARG A 17 3.58 -15.40 0.18
CA ARG A 17 2.86 -14.55 1.15
C ARG A 17 3.64 -13.36 1.72
N GLN A 18 3.93 -12.40 0.86
CA GLN A 18 4.42 -11.08 1.26
C GLN A 18 3.45 -10.03 0.70
N SER A 19 2.77 -9.30 1.59
CA SER A 19 1.60 -8.46 1.26
C SER A 19 1.93 -7.24 0.38
N TRP A 20 3.21 -6.90 0.23
CA TRP A 20 3.67 -5.75 -0.55
C TRP A 20 4.42 -6.20 -1.83
N ASP A 21 3.68 -6.25 -2.93
CA ASP A 21 4.22 -6.45 -4.27
C ASP A 21 4.70 -5.12 -4.86
N SER A 22 5.59 -5.18 -5.86
CA SER A 22 6.15 -4.00 -6.56
C SER A 22 5.08 -3.01 -7.03
N ARG A 23 3.95 -3.53 -7.54
CA ARG A 23 2.80 -2.74 -7.97
C ARG A 23 2.12 -2.00 -6.82
N ARG A 24 2.00 -2.61 -5.64
CA ARG A 24 1.37 -2.00 -4.46
C ARG A 24 2.24 -0.88 -3.90
N ILE A 25 3.56 -1.08 -3.88
CA ILE A 25 4.53 -0.07 -3.43
C ILE A 25 4.44 1.16 -4.33
N ARG A 26 4.44 0.95 -5.66
CA ARG A 26 4.27 2.03 -6.63
C ARG A 26 2.91 2.73 -6.47
N ALA A 27 1.83 1.98 -6.29
CA ALA A 27 0.51 2.54 -6.10
C ALA A 27 0.40 3.39 -4.82
N LEU A 28 1.00 2.95 -3.71
CA LEU A 28 1.09 3.74 -2.47
C LEU A 28 1.84 5.06 -2.72
N ARG A 29 2.97 5.00 -3.43
CA ARG A 29 3.75 6.20 -3.79
C ARG A 29 2.92 7.19 -4.62
N GLU A 30 2.27 6.69 -5.67
CA GLU A 30 1.44 7.49 -6.57
C GLU A 30 0.21 8.07 -5.84
N PHE A 31 -0.40 7.31 -4.93
CA PHE A 31 -1.50 7.77 -4.09
C PHE A 31 -1.10 8.94 -3.17
N MET A 32 0.10 8.89 -2.61
CA MET A 32 0.64 9.98 -1.80
C MET A 32 1.18 11.15 -2.65
N GLY A 33 1.23 11.02 -3.98
CA GLY A 33 1.82 12.02 -4.88
C GLY A 33 3.32 12.22 -4.70
N LEU A 34 4.02 11.26 -4.11
CA LEU A 34 5.44 11.38 -3.76
C LEU A 34 6.35 10.93 -4.91
N THR A 35 7.54 11.51 -4.98
CA THR A 35 8.65 10.96 -5.78
C THR A 35 9.28 9.76 -5.09
N GLN A 36 10.07 8.96 -5.81
CA GLN A 36 10.79 7.81 -5.21
C GLN A 36 11.77 8.25 -4.13
N ARG A 37 12.33 9.47 -4.22
CA ARG A 37 13.21 10.04 -3.21
C ARG A 37 12.42 10.39 -1.94
N GLU A 38 11.30 11.10 -2.08
CA GLU A 38 10.49 11.49 -0.92
C GLU A 38 9.91 10.26 -0.20
N MET A 39 9.48 9.23 -0.95
CA MET A 39 9.07 7.97 -0.34
C MET A 39 10.23 7.26 0.38
N ALA A 40 11.45 7.39 -0.14
CA ALA A 40 12.64 6.84 0.51
C ALA A 40 12.98 7.59 1.78
N ASP A 41 12.84 8.92 1.79
CA ASP A 41 13.03 9.76 2.97
C ASP A 41 12.00 9.41 4.06
N GLU A 42 10.73 9.23 3.70
CA GLU A 42 9.66 8.81 4.63
C GLU A 42 9.86 7.41 5.21
N LEU A 43 10.47 6.51 4.44
CA LEU A 43 10.75 5.13 4.88
C LEU A 43 12.17 4.96 5.46
N GLU A 44 12.94 6.05 5.54
CA GLU A 44 14.34 6.08 5.97
C GLU A 44 15.24 5.08 5.23
N VAL A 45 15.01 4.91 3.92
CA VAL A 45 15.77 4.03 3.03
C VAL A 45 16.42 4.83 1.90
N ARG A 46 17.22 4.16 1.07
CA ARG A 46 17.80 4.78 -0.12
C ARG A 46 16.78 4.78 -1.27
N GLN A 47 16.80 5.81 -2.11
CA GLN A 47 15.94 5.87 -3.31
C GLN A 47 16.16 4.66 -4.23
N GLN A 48 17.40 4.16 -4.33
CA GLN A 48 17.70 2.94 -5.08
C GLN A 48 16.92 1.73 -4.55
N THR A 49 16.76 1.62 -3.23
CA THR A 49 15.98 0.55 -2.61
C THR A 49 14.51 0.60 -3.01
N ILE A 50 13.91 1.79 -3.10
CA ILE A 50 12.55 1.98 -3.61
C ILE A 50 12.46 1.52 -5.08
N SER A 51 13.43 1.89 -5.91
CA SER A 51 13.49 1.46 -7.32
C SER A 51 13.58 -0.07 -7.44
N GLU A 52 14.43 -0.72 -6.64
CA GLU A 52 14.56 -2.18 -6.61
C GLU A 52 13.26 -2.88 -6.18
N TRP A 53 12.49 -2.25 -5.29
CA TRP A 53 11.18 -2.75 -4.88
C TRP A 53 10.11 -2.54 -5.96
N GLU A 54 10.04 -1.36 -6.57
CA GLU A 54 9.10 -1.04 -7.64
C GLU A 54 9.35 -1.85 -8.93
N THR A 55 10.59 -2.27 -9.17
CA THR A 55 10.95 -3.16 -10.28
C THR A 55 10.78 -4.64 -9.94
N GLY A 56 10.55 -4.98 -8.66
CA GLY A 56 10.46 -6.36 -8.18
C GLY A 56 11.79 -7.12 -8.20
N LEU A 57 12.91 -6.41 -8.32
CA LEU A 57 14.25 -6.98 -8.22
C LEU A 57 14.54 -7.43 -6.78
N HIS A 58 14.04 -6.68 -5.80
CA HIS A 58 14.15 -7.00 -4.38
C HIS A 58 12.77 -6.87 -3.70
N THR A 59 12.46 -7.78 -2.77
CA THR A 59 11.27 -7.67 -1.92
C THR A 59 11.64 -6.99 -0.60
N PRO A 60 10.87 -6.00 -0.09
CA PRO A 60 11.17 -5.38 1.20
C PRO A 60 11.26 -6.43 2.31
N HIS A 61 12.10 -6.18 3.32
CA HIS A 61 12.17 -7.06 4.49
C HIS A 61 10.89 -6.95 5.34
N ARG A 62 10.64 -7.90 6.24
CA ARG A 62 9.44 -7.93 7.10
C ARG A 62 9.28 -6.64 7.92
N SER A 63 10.39 -6.08 8.41
CA SER A 63 10.42 -4.79 9.12
C SER A 63 9.90 -3.65 8.25
N THR A 64 10.39 -3.55 7.01
CA THR A 64 9.96 -2.49 6.10
C THR A 64 8.54 -2.66 5.61
N GLN A 65 8.06 -3.89 5.42
CA GLN A 65 6.65 -4.14 5.11
C GLN A 65 5.72 -3.62 6.21
N LYS A 66 6.13 -3.77 7.48
CA LYS A 66 5.40 -3.19 8.60
C LYS A 66 5.37 -1.65 8.50
N THR A 67 6.47 -1.01 8.14
CA THR A 67 6.51 0.44 7.90
C THR A 67 5.60 0.86 6.74
N LEU A 68 5.64 0.14 5.61
CA LEU A 68 4.73 0.37 4.48
C LEU A 68 3.26 0.24 4.87
N SER A 69 2.93 -0.79 5.66
CA SER A 69 1.59 -0.98 6.23
C SER A 69 1.17 0.20 7.10
N MET A 70 2.02 0.65 8.03
CA MET A 70 1.73 1.81 8.88
C MET A 70 1.55 3.11 8.08
N VAL A 71 2.38 3.33 7.05
CA VAL A 71 2.25 4.50 6.16
C VAL A 71 0.95 4.43 5.38
N ALA A 72 0.62 3.27 4.82
CA ALA A 72 -0.62 3.06 4.08
C ALA A 72 -1.86 3.30 4.95
N GLU A 73 -1.88 2.78 6.17
CA GLU A 73 -2.95 3.01 7.15
C GLU A 73 -3.08 4.50 7.50
N ARG A 74 -1.95 5.19 7.71
CA ARG A 74 -1.93 6.63 8.03
C ARG A 74 -2.54 7.49 6.92
N VAL A 75 -2.32 7.13 5.66
CA VAL A 75 -2.87 7.86 4.50
C VAL A 75 -4.22 7.32 4.04
N GLY A 76 -4.75 6.27 4.67
CA GLY A 76 -6.00 5.61 4.26
C GLY A 76 -5.89 4.87 2.92
N PHE A 77 -4.68 4.45 2.52
CA PHE A 77 -4.48 3.67 1.31
C PHE A 77 -4.95 2.23 1.52
N ALA A 78 -5.99 1.83 0.80
CA ALA A 78 -6.50 0.47 0.81
C ALA A 78 -5.53 -0.45 0.04
N TYR A 79 -4.56 -1.02 0.76
CA TYR A 79 -3.82 -2.18 0.29
C TYR A 79 -4.54 -3.42 0.84
N GLU A 80 -4.91 -4.38 -0.01
CA GLU A 80 -5.42 -5.68 0.43
C GLU A 80 -4.29 -6.44 1.15
N SER A 81 -4.01 -6.02 2.38
CA SER A 81 -3.51 -6.88 3.43
C SER A 81 -4.60 -7.94 3.61
N GLY A 82 -4.24 -9.22 3.68
CA GLY A 82 -5.22 -10.30 3.84
C GLY A 82 -6.04 -10.27 5.13
N GLU A 83 -5.96 -9.19 5.90
CA GLU A 83 -6.84 -8.86 7.02
C GLU A 83 -7.75 -7.72 6.60
N ARG A 84 -8.98 -8.07 6.19
CA ARG A 84 -10.10 -7.15 6.33
C ARG A 84 -10.15 -6.74 7.80
N PRO A 85 -10.02 -5.45 8.16
CA PRO A 85 -10.49 -5.04 9.47
C PRO A 85 -11.99 -5.34 9.45
N ALA A 86 -12.44 -6.18 10.37
CA ALA A 86 -13.85 -6.46 10.54
C ALA A 86 -14.58 -5.12 10.61
N GLU A 87 -15.31 -4.81 9.55
CA GLU A 87 -16.17 -3.64 9.47
C GLU A 87 -17.26 -3.78 10.53
N GLU A 88 -16.93 -3.26 11.71
CA GLU A 88 -17.85 -2.66 12.65
C GLU A 88 -18.47 -1.44 11.94
N ILE A 89 -19.51 -1.70 11.16
CA ILE A 89 -20.49 -0.68 10.81
C ILE A 89 -21.84 -1.23 11.29
N THR A 90 -22.17 -0.86 12.52
CA THR A 90 -23.51 -0.93 13.08
C THR A 90 -24.49 -0.22 12.14
N SER A 91 -25.07 -1.01 11.24
CA SER A 91 -26.24 -0.63 10.48
C SER A 91 -27.44 -0.70 11.41
N ASN A 92 -27.95 0.46 11.82
CA ASN A 92 -29.40 0.61 11.96
C ASN A 92 -29.82 1.99 11.45
N ASP A 93 -29.82 2.10 10.13
CA ASP A 93 -30.63 3.04 9.37
C ASP A 93 -32.10 2.59 9.50
N GLN A 94 -32.89 3.28 10.32
CA GLN A 94 -34.35 3.17 10.26
C GLN A 94 -34.91 4.45 9.64
N GLN A 95 -35.02 4.38 8.33
CA GLN A 95 -36.16 4.83 7.53
C GLN A 95 -36.42 6.35 7.42
N ARG A 96 -36.19 6.76 6.17
CA ARG A 96 -36.95 7.78 5.44
C ARG A 96 -38.44 7.72 5.76
N ASP A 97 -39.08 8.87 5.91
CA ASP A 97 -40.27 9.18 5.13
C ASP A 97 -40.48 10.68 4.98
N THR A 98 -41.12 10.98 3.86
CA THR A 98 -41.45 12.20 3.16
C THR A 98 -42.24 13.25 3.93
N GLY A 99 -42.19 14.50 3.45
CA GLY A 99 -43.13 15.54 3.90
C GLY A 99 -42.81 16.93 3.38
N GLN A 100 -43.17 17.21 2.12
CA GLN A 100 -43.38 18.59 1.66
C GLN A 100 -44.46 19.26 2.53
N ALA A 101 -44.20 20.45 3.08
CA ALA A 101 -45.23 21.47 3.32
C ALA A 101 -44.63 22.79 3.85
N THR A 102 -44.63 23.78 2.96
CA THR A 102 -45.02 25.19 3.17
C THR A 102 -44.96 25.83 4.56
N ARG A 103 -44.30 27.00 4.64
CA ARG A 103 -44.82 28.32 5.10
C ARG A 103 -43.60 29.23 5.34
N ASN A 104 -43.33 30.23 4.51
CA ASN A 104 -43.94 31.56 4.44
C ASN A 104 -43.82 32.37 5.75
N ARG A 105 -43.56 33.69 5.58
CA ARG A 105 -43.58 34.84 6.54
C ARG A 105 -42.19 35.33 6.95
N VAL A 106 -41.66 36.46 6.45
CA VAL A 106 -42.06 37.90 6.57
C VAL A 106 -42.20 38.34 8.02
N TYR A 107 -41.23 39.12 8.52
CA TYR A 107 -41.36 40.56 8.81
C TYR A 107 -39.96 41.18 8.79
#